data_AF-A0A9N9R7U4-F1
#
_entry.id   AF-A0A9N9R7U4-F1
#
_cell.length_a   1.000
_cell.length_b   1.000
_cell.length_c   1.000
_cell.angle_alpha   90.00
_cell.angle_beta   90.00
_cell.angle_gamma   90.00
#
_symmetry.space_group_name_H-M   'P 1'
#
loop_
_entity.id
_entity.type
_entity.pdbx_description
1 polymer ?
#
loop_
_entity_poly.entity_id
_entity_poly.type
_entity_poly.pdbx_seq_one_letter_code
_entity_poly.pdbx_strand_id
1 'polypeptide(L)'
;MTIEMSERVWLEVGHSCQPRSNARGRAQALDWRLWVCGANGLDISAFVHKVVFLLRPASAFVYTKREVRKPPYEIQETGSVSSDILIDVYLKHSTEPKKVRLSYSLVIEDEVKGSTKYQCMSIDVEKPSKPLWPALKVEGGEAVGHADANNPSDRLVIIPETHATPTPSRHKFIKPVQKG
;
A
#
# COMPACT_ATOMS: atom_id res chain seq x y z
N MET A 1 5.56 8.93 34.78
CA MET A 1 4.56 8.35 33.86
C MET A 1 4.88 8.90 32.47
N THR A 2 5.51 8.12 31.62
CA THR A 2 5.84 8.54 30.25
C THR A 2 4.72 8.01 29.38
N ILE A 3 3.84 8.89 28.89
CA ILE A 3 2.81 8.51 27.92
C ILE A 3 3.57 8.03 26.68
N GLU A 4 3.43 6.74 26.34
CA GLU A 4 3.97 6.24 25.08
C GLU A 4 3.14 6.84 23.94
N MET A 5 3.69 7.84 23.26
CA MET A 5 3.01 8.49 22.13
C MET A 5 3.08 7.57 20.91
N SER A 6 1.92 7.21 20.37
CA SER A 6 1.78 6.47 19.13
C SER A 6 0.88 7.23 18.16
N GLU A 7 1.23 7.21 16.87
CA GLU A 7 0.54 7.94 15.81
C GLU A 7 0.05 6.99 14.74
N ARG A 8 -1.25 7.05 14.45
CA ARG A 8 -1.89 6.25 13.41
C ARG A 8 -1.96 7.04 12.12
N VAL A 9 -1.46 6.49 11.02
CA VAL A 9 -1.64 7.07 9.67
C VAL A 9 -2.33 6.09 8.73
N TRP A 10 -3.06 6.62 7.77
CA TRP A 10 -3.86 5.84 6.82
C TRP A 10 -3.20 5.78 5.44
N LEU A 11 -3.03 4.56 4.94
CA LEU A 11 -2.48 4.23 3.64
C LEU A 11 -3.56 3.59 2.76
N GLU A 12 -3.45 3.77 1.46
CA GLU A 12 -4.20 3.01 0.47
C GLU A 12 -3.25 2.05 -0.26
N VAL A 13 -3.59 0.77 -0.29
CA VAL A 13 -2.91 -0.24 -1.08
C VAL A 13 -3.84 -0.74 -2.16
N GLY A 14 -3.42 -0.70 -3.42
CA GLY A 14 -4.27 -1.08 -4.53
C GLY A 14 -3.55 -1.77 -5.66
N HIS A 15 -4.32 -2.50 -6.47
CA HIS A 15 -3.85 -3.07 -7.72
C HIS A 15 -4.87 -2.85 -8.85
N SER A 16 -4.35 -2.85 -10.07
CA SER A 16 -5.13 -2.81 -11.29
C SER A 16 -4.59 -3.83 -12.29
N CYS A 17 -5.46 -4.58 -12.93
CA CYS A 17 -5.12 -5.57 -13.95
C CYS A 17 -5.68 -5.13 -15.30
N GLN A 18 -4.91 -5.31 -16.36
CA GLN A 18 -5.31 -4.99 -17.73
C GLN A 18 -4.97 -6.16 -18.67
N PRO A 19 -5.95 -6.67 -19.45
CA PRO A 19 -5.71 -7.69 -20.46
C PRO A 19 -4.69 -7.22 -21.48
N ARG A 20 -3.65 -8.03 -21.69
CA ARG A 20 -2.67 -7.76 -22.75
C ARG A 20 -3.19 -8.34 -24.06
N SER A 21 -3.59 -7.49 -24.99
CA SER A 21 -3.91 -7.93 -26.35
C SER A 21 -2.63 -8.30 -27.10
N ASN A 22 -2.46 -9.57 -27.49
CA ASN A 22 -1.44 -9.93 -28.47
C ASN A 22 -1.97 -9.73 -29.91
N ALA A 23 -1.07 -9.71 -30.90
CA ALA A 23 -1.42 -9.54 -32.32
C ALA A 23 -2.39 -10.63 -32.87
N ARG A 24 -2.61 -11.71 -32.13
CA ARG A 24 -3.53 -12.81 -32.48
C ARG A 24 -4.88 -12.74 -31.74
N GLY A 25 -5.14 -11.66 -31.00
CA GLY A 25 -6.41 -11.43 -30.29
C GLY A 25 -6.66 -12.32 -29.06
N ARG A 26 -5.68 -13.10 -28.59
CA ARG A 26 -5.81 -13.90 -27.36
C ARG A 26 -5.08 -13.21 -26.21
N ALA A 27 -5.77 -12.95 -25.09
CA ALA A 27 -5.11 -12.56 -23.84
C ALA A 27 -4.43 -13.80 -23.26
N GLN A 28 -3.10 -13.85 -23.25
CA GLN A 28 -2.32 -14.93 -22.64
C GLN A 28 -1.71 -14.50 -21.29
N ALA A 29 -1.74 -13.21 -20.98
CA ALA A 29 -1.26 -12.64 -19.73
C ALA A 29 -1.96 -11.31 -19.45
N LEU A 30 -1.98 -10.90 -18.18
CA LEU A 30 -2.41 -9.57 -17.76
C LEU A 30 -1.19 -8.73 -17.45
N ASP A 31 -1.23 -7.45 -17.84
CA ASP A 31 -0.35 -6.45 -17.25
C ASP A 31 -1.03 -5.94 -15.96
N TRP A 32 -0.35 -6.06 -14.83
CA TRP A 32 -0.88 -5.58 -13.55
C TRP A 32 0.06 -4.58 -12.90
N ARG A 33 -0.53 -3.66 -12.13
CA ARG A 33 0.15 -2.63 -11.34
C ARG A 33 -0.28 -2.80 -9.89
N LEU A 34 0.64 -2.67 -8.96
CA LEU A 34 0.40 -2.65 -7.51
C LEU A 34 1.04 -1.39 -6.94
N TRP A 35 0.34 -0.67 -6.06
CA TRP A 35 0.80 0.58 -5.46
C TRP A 35 0.50 0.69 -3.97
N VAL A 36 1.25 1.58 -3.31
CA VAL A 36 0.95 2.12 -1.99
C VAL A 36 0.94 3.65 -2.10
N CYS A 37 -0.11 4.29 -1.60
CA CYS A 37 -0.19 5.75 -1.47
C CYS A 37 -0.80 6.14 -0.13
N GLY A 38 -0.80 7.44 0.18
CA GLY A 38 -1.55 7.95 1.33
C GLY A 38 -3.04 7.93 1.03
N ALA A 39 -3.85 7.61 2.05
CA ALA A 39 -5.29 7.74 1.92
C ALA A 39 -5.68 9.23 1.72
N ASN A 40 -6.77 9.49 1.00
CA ASN A 40 -7.29 10.86 0.79
C ASN A 40 -6.29 11.86 0.18
N GLY A 41 -5.29 11.39 -0.58
CA GLY A 41 -4.31 12.25 -1.28
C GLY A 41 -3.12 12.69 -0.43
N LEU A 42 -2.96 12.11 0.75
CA LEU A 42 -1.86 12.33 1.69
C LEU A 42 -0.50 12.01 1.06
N ASP A 43 0.50 12.88 1.25
CA ASP A 43 1.86 12.68 0.72
C ASP A 43 2.71 11.84 1.68
N ILE A 44 2.65 10.53 1.50
CA ILE A 44 3.44 9.59 2.32
C ILE A 44 4.95 9.73 2.10
N SER A 45 5.40 10.41 1.04
CA SER A 45 6.82 10.63 0.82
C SER A 45 7.46 11.49 1.91
N ALA A 46 6.68 12.25 2.69
CA ALA A 46 7.14 13.00 3.84
C ALA A 46 7.81 12.11 4.89
N PHE A 47 7.21 10.95 5.20
CA PHE A 47 7.66 10.04 6.26
C PHE A 47 8.10 8.66 5.78
N VAL A 48 7.87 8.28 4.52
CA VAL A 48 8.32 7.01 3.94
C VAL A 48 9.70 7.15 3.30
N HIS A 49 10.65 6.32 3.72
CA HIS A 49 11.99 6.22 3.14
C HIS A 49 11.99 5.35 1.87
N LYS A 50 11.32 4.20 1.92
CA LYS A 50 11.17 3.28 0.78
C LYS A 50 10.03 2.29 1.04
N VAL A 51 9.51 1.72 -0.03
CA VAL A 51 8.56 0.60 0.00
C VAL A 51 9.21 -0.61 -0.65
N VAL A 52 9.09 -1.77 -0.02
CA VAL A 52 9.58 -3.04 -0.54
C VAL A 52 8.43 -4.01 -0.71
N PHE A 53 8.16 -4.42 -1.95
CA PHE A 53 7.17 -5.44 -2.29
C PHE A 53 7.84 -6.81 -2.35
N LEU A 54 7.27 -7.80 -1.64
CA LEU A 54 7.73 -9.18 -1.60
C LEU A 54 6.66 -10.06 -2.26
N LEU A 55 6.91 -10.42 -3.51
CA LEU A 55 6.05 -11.21 -4.39
C LEU A 55 6.15 -12.71 -4.07
N ARG A 56 5.01 -13.40 -4.04
CA ARG A 56 4.90 -14.85 -3.78
C ARG A 56 3.89 -15.51 -4.72
N PRO A 57 4.06 -16.78 -5.12
CA PRO A 57 5.16 -17.67 -4.77
C PRO A 57 6.44 -17.30 -5.53
N ALA A 58 7.60 -17.64 -4.96
CA ALA A 58 8.89 -17.33 -5.59
C ALA A 58 9.11 -18.01 -6.95
N SER A 59 8.42 -19.13 -7.19
CA SER A 59 8.44 -19.83 -8.48
C SER A 59 7.82 -19.03 -9.63
N ALA A 60 6.97 -18.05 -9.34
CA ALA A 60 6.30 -17.23 -10.35
C ALA A 60 7.10 -15.97 -10.74
N PHE A 61 8.19 -15.64 -10.02
CA PHE A 61 8.90 -14.37 -10.19
C PHE A 61 10.42 -14.55 -10.18
N VAL A 62 11.08 -14.05 -11.22
CA VAL A 62 12.57 -14.04 -11.30
C VAL A 62 13.16 -13.21 -10.15
N TYR A 63 12.54 -12.08 -9.84
CA TYR A 63 12.91 -11.22 -8.72
C TYR A 63 11.71 -10.99 -7.82
N THR A 64 11.66 -11.70 -6.71
CA THR A 64 10.55 -11.65 -5.73
C THR A 64 10.54 -10.39 -4.89
N LYS A 65 11.69 -9.72 -4.73
CA LYS A 65 11.83 -8.49 -3.97
C LYS A 65 11.94 -7.28 -4.89
N ARG A 66 11.04 -6.31 -4.75
CA ARG A 66 11.08 -5.03 -5.47
C ARG A 66 11.17 -3.89 -4.49
N GLU A 67 12.13 -2.99 -4.68
CA GLU A 67 12.34 -1.84 -3.81
C GLU A 67 12.08 -0.55 -4.57
N VAL A 68 11.21 0.30 -4.03
CA VAL A 68 10.86 1.61 -4.59
C VAL A 68 11.18 2.67 -3.55
N ARG A 69 12.13 3.56 -3.87
CA ARG A 69 12.66 4.56 -2.92
C ARG A 69 11.99 5.94 -3.03
N LYS A 70 11.25 6.19 -4.10
CA LYS A 70 10.61 7.49 -4.38
C LYS A 70 9.19 7.27 -4.91
N PRO A 71 8.26 8.19 -4.64
CA PRO A 71 6.92 8.12 -5.22
C PRO A 71 6.97 8.23 -6.76
N PRO A 72 6.00 7.65 -7.48
CA PRO A 72 4.93 6.79 -6.96
C PRO A 72 5.49 5.43 -6.48
N TYR A 73 5.05 4.97 -5.31
CA TYR A 73 5.50 3.71 -4.73
C TYR A 73 4.73 2.55 -5.36
N GLU A 74 5.15 2.16 -6.55
CA GLU A 74 4.45 1.15 -7.36
C GLU A 74 5.39 0.18 -8.06
N ILE A 75 4.84 -0.97 -8.43
CA ILE A 75 5.46 -1.93 -9.33
C ILE A 75 4.49 -2.30 -10.44
N GLN A 76 5.02 -2.66 -11.60
CA GLN A 76 4.27 -3.14 -12.75
C GLN A 76 4.88 -4.46 -13.22
N GLU A 77 4.03 -5.40 -13.60
CA GLU A 77 4.41 -6.75 -13.97
C GLU A 77 3.44 -7.34 -14.99
N THR A 78 3.86 -8.45 -15.61
CA THR A 78 3.01 -9.24 -16.49
C THR A 78 2.83 -10.63 -15.87
N GLY A 79 1.59 -11.07 -15.69
CA GLY A 79 1.27 -12.40 -15.18
C GLY A 79 -0.23 -12.61 -14.99
N SER A 80 -0.65 -13.86 -14.86
CA SER A 80 -2.06 -14.26 -14.70
C SER A 80 -2.33 -14.98 -13.37
N VAL A 81 -1.44 -14.82 -12.38
CA VAL A 81 -1.53 -15.52 -11.10
C VAL A 81 -1.81 -14.54 -9.96
N SER A 82 -2.92 -14.78 -9.25
CA SER A 82 -3.22 -14.12 -7.97
C SER A 82 -2.15 -14.43 -6.92
N SER A 83 -1.83 -13.46 -6.08
CA SER A 83 -0.64 -13.50 -5.22
C SER A 83 -0.88 -12.79 -3.89
N ASP A 84 -0.43 -13.40 -2.79
CA ASP A 84 -0.35 -12.71 -1.50
C ASP A 84 1.00 -12.00 -1.35
N ILE A 85 0.96 -10.68 -1.38
CA ILE A 85 2.14 -9.82 -1.41
C ILE A 85 2.34 -9.21 -0.02
N LEU A 86 3.55 -9.35 0.49
CA LEU A 86 3.96 -8.63 1.71
C LEU A 86 4.60 -7.31 1.29
N ILE A 87 4.24 -6.22 1.98
CA ILE A 87 4.71 -4.89 1.65
C ILE A 87 5.36 -4.28 2.88
N ASP A 88 6.67 -4.10 2.82
CA ASP A 88 7.45 -3.46 3.89
C ASP A 88 7.56 -1.96 3.60
N VAL A 89 6.89 -1.13 4.40
CA VAL A 89 6.97 0.33 4.36
C VAL A 89 8.03 0.78 5.36
N TYR A 90 9.16 1.29 4.87
CA TYR A 90 10.25 1.79 5.72
C TYR A 90 10.05 3.27 6.02
N LEU A 91 10.11 3.63 7.30
CA LEU A 91 9.93 5.01 7.75
C LEU A 91 11.27 5.77 7.74
N LYS A 92 11.23 7.07 7.45
CA LYS A 92 12.38 7.96 7.60
C LYS A 92 12.72 8.14 9.08
N HIS A 93 14.00 8.42 9.36
CA HIS A 93 14.48 8.83 10.69
C HIS A 93 14.05 7.93 11.87
N SER A 94 13.87 6.61 11.63
CA SER A 94 13.53 5.62 12.67
C SER A 94 14.77 4.84 13.14
N THR A 95 14.89 4.66 14.47
CA THR A 95 16.01 3.95 15.12
C THR A 95 15.78 2.44 15.21
N GLU A 96 14.54 1.97 15.45
CA GLU A 96 13.98 0.61 15.21
C GLU A 96 12.59 0.44 15.89
N PRO A 97 11.65 -0.40 15.38
CA PRO A 97 11.71 -1.12 14.11
C PRO A 97 11.53 -0.16 12.91
N LYS A 98 12.43 -0.31 11.94
CA LYS A 98 12.62 0.59 10.78
C LYS A 98 11.55 0.45 9.68
N LYS A 99 10.50 -0.35 9.91
CA LYS A 99 9.48 -0.67 8.91
C LYS A 99 8.18 -1.19 9.52
N VAL A 100 7.07 -0.94 8.83
CA VAL A 100 5.78 -1.58 9.05
C VAL A 100 5.52 -2.56 7.91
N ARG A 101 4.99 -3.75 8.21
CA ARG A 101 4.65 -4.76 7.20
C ARG A 101 3.15 -4.84 7.00
N LEU A 102 2.73 -4.66 5.75
CA LEU A 102 1.36 -4.88 5.30
C LEU A 102 1.28 -6.23 4.58
N SER A 103 0.12 -6.87 4.64
CA SER A 103 -0.22 -8.04 3.83
C SER A 103 -1.35 -7.66 2.88
N TYR A 104 -1.17 -7.91 1.59
CA TYR A 104 -2.13 -7.54 0.56
C TYR A 104 -2.34 -8.69 -0.43
N SER A 105 -3.59 -9.06 -0.67
CA SER A 105 -3.94 -10.09 -1.65
C SER A 105 -4.25 -9.44 -3.00
N LEU A 106 -3.37 -9.67 -3.97
CA LEU A 106 -3.61 -9.34 -5.38
C LEU A 106 -4.47 -10.45 -5.98
N VAL A 107 -5.71 -10.11 -6.31
CA VAL A 107 -6.70 -11.06 -6.84
C VAL A 107 -7.03 -10.69 -8.28
N ILE A 108 -6.63 -11.56 -9.20
CA ILE A 108 -7.03 -11.50 -10.59
C ILE A 108 -8.41 -12.16 -10.72
N GLU A 109 -9.44 -11.33 -10.97
CA GLU A 109 -10.82 -11.81 -11.09
C GLU A 109 -11.19 -12.27 -12.50
N ASP A 110 -10.72 -11.55 -13.52
CA ASP A 110 -11.04 -11.79 -14.92
C ASP A 110 -9.81 -11.48 -15.79
N GLU A 111 -9.41 -12.44 -16.62
CA GLU A 111 -8.28 -12.30 -17.54
C GLU A 111 -8.64 -11.56 -18.84
N VAL A 112 -9.93 -11.35 -19.07
CA VAL A 112 -10.50 -10.78 -20.30
C VAL A 112 -10.96 -9.34 -20.09
N LYS A 113 -11.28 -8.94 -18.85
CA LYS A 113 -11.68 -7.57 -18.49
C LYS A 113 -10.72 -6.95 -17.48
N GLY A 114 -10.35 -5.70 -17.69
CA GLY A 114 -9.56 -4.96 -16.72
C GLY A 114 -10.31 -4.74 -15.41
N SER A 115 -9.59 -4.80 -14.29
CA SER A 115 -10.14 -4.61 -12.93
C SER A 115 -9.26 -3.68 -12.11
N THR A 116 -9.81 -3.09 -11.07
CA THR A 116 -9.08 -2.26 -10.10
C THR A 116 -9.68 -2.45 -8.72
N LYS A 117 -8.82 -2.71 -7.73
CA LYS A 117 -9.18 -2.90 -6.33
C LYS A 117 -8.20 -2.16 -5.44
N TYR A 118 -8.67 -1.68 -4.30
CA TYR A 118 -7.84 -1.06 -3.29
C TYR A 118 -8.44 -1.27 -1.90
N GLN A 119 -7.61 -1.14 -0.88
CA GLN A 119 -7.97 -1.25 0.52
C GLN A 119 -7.29 -0.13 1.31
N CYS A 120 -8.06 0.53 2.18
CA CYS A 120 -7.52 1.44 3.17
C CYS A 120 -6.96 0.64 4.35
N MET A 121 -5.75 0.95 4.79
CA MET A 121 -5.03 0.27 5.85
C MET A 121 -4.42 1.32 6.78
N SER A 122 -4.58 1.16 8.09
CA SER A 122 -3.87 1.99 9.06
C SER A 122 -2.54 1.37 9.46
N ILE A 123 -1.56 2.21 9.76
CA ILE A 123 -0.32 1.81 10.44
C ILE A 123 -0.15 2.63 11.70
N ASP A 124 0.21 1.95 12.79
CA ASP A 124 0.52 2.59 14.07
C ASP A 124 2.03 2.75 14.18
N VAL A 125 2.49 4.00 14.30
CA VAL A 125 3.90 4.34 14.48
C VAL A 125 4.14 4.60 15.96
N GLU A 126 4.73 3.62 16.63
CA GLU A 126 5.09 3.71 18.04
C GLU A 126 6.33 4.58 18.24
N LYS A 127 6.29 5.46 19.25
CA LYS A 127 7.44 6.27 19.70
C LYS A 127 8.18 6.93 18.53
N PRO A 128 7.48 7.67 17.65
CA PRO A 128 8.10 8.32 16.50
C PRO A 128 9.18 9.30 16.96
N SER A 129 10.27 9.38 16.21
CA SER A 129 11.35 10.31 16.52
C SER A 129 10.87 11.77 16.38
N LYS A 130 11.54 12.69 17.08
CA LYS A 130 11.25 14.14 17.00
C LYS A 130 11.12 14.69 15.57
N PRO A 131 11.94 14.28 14.58
CA PRO A 131 11.75 14.73 13.19
C PRO A 131 10.62 13.99 12.44
N LEU A 132 10.24 12.79 12.86
CA LEU A 132 9.19 12.00 12.22
C LEU A 132 7.78 12.45 12.66
N TRP A 133 7.61 12.79 13.94
CA TRP A 133 6.33 13.17 14.52
C TRP A 133 5.60 14.29 13.76
N PRO A 134 6.24 15.43 13.42
CA PRO A 134 5.57 16.49 12.67
C PRO A 134 5.07 16.02 11.30
N ALA A 135 5.84 15.18 10.61
CA ALA A 135 5.47 14.64 9.31
C ALA A 135 4.26 13.70 9.38
N LEU A 136 4.09 12.97 10.48
CA LEU A 136 2.89 12.14 10.69
C LEU A 136 1.67 13.02 10.99
N LYS A 137 1.80 14.02 11.86
CA LYS A 137 0.68 14.91 12.25
C LYS A 137 0.15 15.78 11.12
N VAL A 138 1.05 16.40 10.35
CA VAL A 138 0.67 17.30 9.24
C VAL A 138 -0.12 16.56 8.17
N GLU A 139 0.23 15.31 7.93
CA GLU A 139 -0.33 14.52 6.85
C GLU A 139 -1.65 13.82 7.25
N GLY A 140 -2.04 13.80 8.53
CA GLY A 140 -3.31 13.20 8.98
C GLY A 140 -3.14 12.10 10.03
N GLY A 141 -2.07 12.15 10.81
CA GLY A 141 -1.80 11.27 11.93
C GLY A 141 -2.75 11.49 13.12
N GLU A 142 -3.48 10.46 13.50
CA GLU A 142 -4.34 10.46 14.69
C GLU A 142 -3.56 9.93 15.91
N ALA A 143 -3.65 10.62 17.04
CA ALA A 143 -3.00 10.17 18.28
C ALA A 143 -3.73 8.93 18.82
N VAL A 144 -3.01 7.81 18.99
CA VAL A 144 -3.56 6.63 19.64
C VAL A 144 -3.12 6.65 21.10
N GLY A 145 -4.07 6.90 21.99
CA GLY A 145 -3.86 6.76 23.43
C GLY A 145 -3.99 5.30 23.83
N HIS A 146 -2.89 4.64 24.20
CA HIS A 146 -2.95 3.36 24.88
C HIS A 146 -3.34 3.60 26.35
N ALA A 147 -4.64 3.56 26.64
CA ALA A 147 -5.13 3.46 28.01
C ALA A 147 -5.02 2.00 28.44
N ASP A 148 -4.40 1.75 29.60
CA ASP A 148 -4.33 0.42 30.21
C ASP A 148 -5.74 -0.17 30.33
N ALA A 149 -5.99 -1.25 29.58
CA ALA A 149 -7.28 -1.92 29.50
C ALA A 149 -7.59 -2.64 30.82
N ASN A 150 -8.39 -2.03 31.68
CA ASN A 150 -9.01 -2.71 32.82
C ASN A 150 -10.51 -2.43 32.98
N ASN A 151 -11.17 -1.91 31.94
CA ASN A 151 -12.63 -1.72 31.93
C ASN A 151 -13.25 -2.28 30.64
N PRO A 152 -14.13 -3.30 30.70
CA PRO A 152 -14.75 -3.91 29.52
C PRO A 152 -15.77 -3.00 28.79
N SER A 153 -15.94 -1.75 29.23
CA SER A 153 -16.91 -0.80 28.69
C SER A 153 -16.38 0.03 27.51
N ASP A 154 -15.07 0.06 27.25
CA ASP A 154 -14.44 0.89 26.20
C ASP A 154 -14.31 0.20 24.83
N ARG A 155 -15.20 -0.75 24.52
CA ARG A 155 -15.35 -1.23 23.14
C ARG A 155 -16.04 -0.17 22.28
N LEU A 156 -15.29 0.85 21.84
CA LEU A 156 -15.68 1.68 20.71
C LEU A 156 -15.75 0.78 19.47
N VAL A 157 -16.98 0.45 19.08
CA VAL A 157 -17.32 -0.26 17.86
C VAL A 157 -17.00 0.68 16.69
N ILE A 158 -16.01 0.31 15.87
CA ILE A 158 -15.77 0.97 14.59
C ILE A 158 -16.94 0.63 13.67
N ILE A 159 -17.75 1.64 13.37
CA ILE A 159 -18.80 1.58 12.35
C ILE A 159 -18.10 1.66 10.99
N PRO A 160 -18.34 0.74 10.04
CA PRO A 160 -17.85 0.92 8.68
C PRO A 160 -18.72 2.00 8.00
N GLU A 161 -18.16 3.20 7.81
CA GLU A 161 -18.79 4.20 6.94
C GLU A 161 -18.62 3.77 5.48
N THR A 162 -19.64 3.08 4.97
CA THR A 162 -19.89 2.96 3.54
C THR A 162 -20.31 4.33 2.98
N HIS A 163 -19.68 4.69 1.84
CA HIS A 163 -20.04 5.70 0.84
C HIS A 163 -19.17 6.97 0.76
N ALA A 164 -18.24 6.97 -0.20
CA ALA A 164 -18.17 8.02 -1.23
C ALA A 164 -17.46 7.49 -2.49
N THR A 165 -18.08 7.71 -3.65
CA THR A 165 -17.62 7.33 -4.98
C THR A 165 -16.28 7.99 -5.34
N PRO A 166 -15.27 7.27 -5.87
CA PRO A 166 -14.05 7.92 -6.35
C PRO A 166 -14.27 8.59 -7.70
N THR A 167 -13.89 9.86 -7.78
CA THR A 167 -13.64 10.57 -9.03
C THR A 167 -12.51 9.87 -9.82
N PRO A 168 -12.52 9.90 -11.16
CA PRO A 168 -11.58 9.12 -11.96
C PRO A 168 -10.18 9.74 -11.84
N SER A 169 -9.30 9.14 -11.03
CA SER A 169 -7.93 9.62 -10.87
C SER A 169 -7.05 9.22 -12.07
N ARG A 170 -6.19 10.16 -12.43
CA ARG A 170 -5.61 10.41 -13.75
C ARG A 170 -4.39 9.54 -14.09
N HIS A 171 -4.36 8.29 -13.65
CA HIS A 171 -3.18 7.42 -13.78
C HIS A 171 -3.25 6.60 -15.06
N LYS A 172 -2.70 7.16 -16.14
CA LYS A 172 -2.55 6.46 -17.42
C LYS A 172 -1.38 5.47 -17.33
N PHE A 173 -1.66 4.20 -17.63
CA PHE A 173 -0.64 3.18 -17.85
C PHE A 173 0.33 3.65 -18.94
N ILE A 174 1.61 3.86 -18.59
CA ILE A 174 2.65 4.19 -19.56
C ILE A 174 3.12 2.85 -20.14
N LYS A 175 2.85 2.62 -21.43
CA LYS A 175 3.28 1.41 -22.12
C LYS A 175 4.81 1.26 -22.04
N PRO A 176 5.36 0.06 -21.80
CA PRO A 176 6.79 -0.17 -21.89
C PRO A 176 7.30 0.19 -23.30
N VAL A 177 8.34 1.02 -23.37
CA VAL A 177 9.03 1.34 -24.63
C VAL A 177 9.65 0.06 -25.17
N GLN A 178 9.14 -0.43 -26.30
CA GLN A 178 9.80 -1.49 -27.05
C GLN A 178 11.06 -0.91 -27.70
N LYS A 179 12.23 -1.32 -27.22
CA LYS A 179 13.47 -1.17 -27.99
C LYS A 179 13.44 -2.23 -29.09
N GLY A 180 13.50 -1.78 -30.34
CA GLY A 180 13.61 -2.63 -31.53
C GLY A 180 14.96 -3.29 -31.67
#